data_AF-A0A7W8IPW1-F1
#
_entry.id   AF-A0A7W8IPW1-F1
#
_cell.length_a   1.000
_cell.length_b   1.000
_cell.length_c   1.000
_cell.angle_alpha   90.00
_cell.angle_beta   90.00
_cell.angle_gamma   90.00
#
_symmetry.space_group_name_H-M   'P 1'
#
loop_
_entity.id
_entity.type
_entity.pdbx_description
1 polymer ?
#
loop_
_entity_poly.entity_id
_entity_poly.type
_entity_poly.pdbx_seq_one_letter_code
_entity_poly.pdbx_strand_id
1 'polypeptide(L)'
;MELSEVKRLMKNLSWNMPQEVQLSAIRELTTIDDEYTPLLIQDTEKHCWENAVKVLNKIGYPRNRLAIPCLIELMQDMNWPGVPTAIEILKSIDKSVIVPHIEASLIKAAEDDDRMWIGGIQRLIDILQISESDFHDKEVYKLLKLSDW
;
A
#
# COMPACT_ATOMS: atom_id res chain seq x y z
N MET A 1 -6.72 -6.33 -19.73
CA MET A 1 -8.17 -6.05 -19.53
C MET A 1 -8.36 -4.56 -19.78
N GLU A 2 -9.43 -4.11 -20.46
CA GLU A 2 -9.61 -2.67 -20.72
C GLU A 2 -9.84 -1.87 -19.43
N LEU A 3 -9.30 -0.65 -19.34
CA LEU A 3 -9.39 0.20 -18.15
C LEU A 3 -10.83 0.44 -17.68
N SER A 4 -11.78 0.61 -18.61
CA SER A 4 -13.19 0.81 -18.26
C SER A 4 -13.78 -0.40 -17.52
N GLU A 5 -13.34 -1.60 -17.89
CA GLU A 5 -13.77 -2.84 -17.26
C GLU A 5 -13.12 -3.01 -15.88
N VAL A 6 -11.83 -2.71 -15.77
CA VAL A 6 -11.12 -2.67 -14.47
C VAL A 6 -11.84 -1.74 -13.49
N LYS A 7 -12.15 -0.50 -13.92
CA LYS A 7 -12.87 0.47 -13.08
C LYS A 7 -14.27 0.02 -12.70
N ARG A 8 -14.96 -0.72 -13.57
CA ARG A 8 -16.28 -1.30 -13.26
C ARG A 8 -16.16 -2.37 -12.17
N LEU A 9 -15.18 -3.27 -12.29
CA LEU A 9 -14.94 -4.33 -11.30
C LEU A 9 -14.44 -3.78 -9.96
N MET A 10 -13.67 -2.71 -9.95
CA MET A 10 -13.19 -2.07 -8.71
C MET A 10 -14.35 -1.61 -7.81
N LYS A 11 -15.46 -1.13 -8.39
CA LYS A 11 -16.66 -0.75 -7.62
C LYS A 11 -17.27 -1.94 -6.87
N ASN A 12 -17.12 -3.14 -7.41
CA ASN A 12 -17.63 -4.37 -6.82
C ASN A 12 -16.80 -4.85 -5.62
N LEU A 13 -15.65 -4.24 -5.33
CA LEU A 13 -14.85 -4.52 -4.14
C LEU A 13 -15.43 -3.95 -2.85
N SER A 14 -16.41 -3.04 -2.95
CA SER A 14 -17.02 -2.39 -1.80
C SER A 14 -17.68 -3.39 -0.85
N TRP A 15 -17.50 -3.22 0.46
CA TRP A 15 -18.23 -3.98 1.48
C TRP A 15 -19.75 -3.80 1.42
N ASN A 16 -20.25 -2.79 0.70
CA ASN A 16 -21.67 -2.56 0.48
C ASN A 16 -22.27 -3.49 -0.59
N MET A 17 -21.43 -4.21 -1.35
CA MET A 17 -21.87 -5.17 -2.36
C MET A 17 -22.13 -6.55 -1.73
N PRO A 18 -22.99 -7.39 -2.32
CA PRO A 18 -23.11 -8.79 -1.89
C PRO A 18 -21.76 -9.50 -1.88
N GLN A 19 -21.53 -10.37 -0.89
CA GLN A 19 -20.25 -11.05 -0.71
C GLN A 19 -19.81 -11.82 -1.98
N GLU A 20 -20.75 -12.44 -2.69
CA GLU A 20 -20.48 -13.14 -3.95
C GLU A 20 -19.95 -12.21 -5.05
N VAL A 21 -20.45 -10.96 -5.11
CA VAL A 21 -20.02 -9.94 -6.07
C VAL A 21 -18.61 -9.46 -5.72
N GLN A 22 -18.33 -9.22 -4.43
CA GLN A 22 -16.99 -8.90 -3.94
C GLN A 22 -15.99 -10.01 -4.29
N LEU A 23 -16.35 -11.27 -4.02
CA LEU A 23 -15.49 -12.42 -4.32
C LEU A 23 -15.26 -12.61 -5.82
N SER A 24 -16.25 -12.34 -6.67
CA SER A 24 -16.05 -12.37 -8.13
C SER A 24 -15.10 -11.29 -8.58
N ALA A 25 -15.31 -10.05 -8.12
CA ALA A 25 -14.43 -8.93 -8.44
C ALA A 25 -12.98 -9.19 -8.00
N ILE A 26 -12.79 -9.72 -6.80
CA ILE A 26 -11.45 -10.08 -6.30
C ILE A 26 -10.78 -11.10 -7.23
N ARG A 27 -11.48 -12.13 -7.70
CA ARG A 27 -10.92 -13.14 -8.61
C ARG A 27 -10.57 -12.54 -9.96
N GLU A 28 -11.50 -11.82 -10.56
CA GLU A 28 -11.34 -11.25 -11.91
C GLU A 28 -10.22 -10.21 -11.96
N LEU A 29 -10.13 -9.35 -10.93
CA LEU A 29 -9.11 -8.31 -10.87
C LEU A 29 -7.68 -8.84 -10.66
N THR A 30 -7.46 -10.13 -10.38
CA THR A 30 -6.10 -10.71 -10.36
C THR A 30 -5.46 -10.81 -11.75
N THR A 31 -6.29 -10.67 -12.79
CA THR A 31 -5.88 -10.79 -14.21
C THR A 31 -5.60 -9.45 -14.89
N ILE A 32 -5.70 -8.33 -14.15
CA ILE A 32 -5.39 -7.01 -14.69
C ILE A 32 -3.92 -6.90 -15.06
N ASP A 33 -3.63 -5.99 -15.97
CA ASP A 33 -2.26 -5.62 -16.35
C ASP A 33 -1.58 -4.88 -15.19
N ASP A 34 -0.27 -5.09 -15.02
CA ASP A 34 0.50 -4.57 -13.89
C ASP A 34 0.37 -3.04 -13.75
N GLU A 35 0.22 -2.32 -14.86
CA GLU A 35 0.02 -0.86 -14.93
C GLU A 35 -1.24 -0.36 -14.19
N TYR A 36 -2.25 -1.21 -14.02
CA TYR A 36 -3.48 -0.86 -13.31
C TYR A 36 -3.44 -1.18 -11.82
N THR A 37 -2.40 -1.85 -11.33
CA THR A 37 -2.30 -2.21 -9.91
C THR A 37 -2.35 -1.01 -8.95
N PRO A 38 -1.79 0.18 -9.25
CA PRO A 38 -1.91 1.34 -8.35
C PRO A 38 -3.35 1.84 -8.20
N LEU A 39 -4.16 1.71 -9.26
CA LEU A 39 -5.55 2.19 -9.28
C LEU A 39 -6.42 1.49 -8.22
N LEU A 40 -6.08 0.25 -7.85
CA LEU A 40 -6.80 -0.50 -6.82
C LEU A 40 -6.87 0.27 -5.48
N ILE A 41 -5.88 1.10 -5.17
CA ILE A 41 -5.87 1.95 -3.97
C ILE A 41 -6.20 3.41 -4.32
N GLN A 42 -5.57 3.97 -5.36
CA GLN A 42 -5.70 5.40 -5.71
C GLN A 42 -7.10 5.79 -6.18
N ASP A 43 -7.76 4.92 -6.94
CA ASP A 43 -9.04 5.17 -7.60
C ASP A 43 -10.21 4.45 -6.90
N THR A 44 -10.04 4.01 -5.64
CA THR A 44 -11.12 3.42 -4.84
C THR A 44 -11.33 4.11 -3.51
N GLU A 45 -12.54 3.98 -2.99
CA GLU A 45 -12.93 4.52 -1.69
C GLU A 45 -12.54 3.55 -0.55
N LYS A 46 -12.46 4.08 0.68
CA LYS A 46 -12.04 3.34 1.88
C LYS A 46 -12.78 2.00 2.08
N HIS A 47 -14.07 1.92 1.74
CA HIS A 47 -14.87 0.68 1.86
C HIS A 47 -14.50 -0.40 0.83
N CYS A 48 -13.62 -0.10 -0.13
CA CYS A 48 -13.05 -1.07 -1.08
C CYS A 48 -11.63 -1.53 -0.68
N TRP A 49 -10.89 -0.76 0.12
CA TRP A 49 -9.44 -0.94 0.28
C TRP A 49 -9.05 -2.31 0.82
N GLU A 50 -9.79 -2.88 1.78
CA GLU A 50 -9.46 -4.21 2.29
C GLU A 50 -9.48 -5.27 1.17
N ASN A 51 -10.49 -5.23 0.31
CA ASN A 51 -10.61 -6.15 -0.81
C ASN A 51 -9.65 -5.81 -1.95
N ALA A 52 -9.37 -4.52 -2.19
CA ALA A 52 -8.36 -4.08 -3.14
C ALA A 52 -6.96 -4.58 -2.78
N VAL A 53 -6.56 -4.47 -1.51
CA VAL A 53 -5.27 -5.00 -1.04
C VAL A 53 -5.24 -6.53 -1.11
N LYS A 54 -6.37 -7.23 -0.87
CA LYS A 54 -6.46 -8.70 -1.11
C LYS A 54 -6.21 -9.06 -2.58
N VAL A 55 -6.66 -8.24 -3.53
CA VAL A 55 -6.33 -8.40 -4.96
C VAL A 55 -4.83 -8.25 -5.18
N LEU A 56 -4.22 -7.17 -4.66
CA LEU A 56 -2.78 -6.94 -4.79
C LEU A 56 -1.93 -8.08 -4.18
N ASN A 57 -2.38 -8.64 -3.06
CA ASN A 57 -1.73 -9.80 -2.44
C ASN A 57 -1.81 -11.05 -3.32
N LYS A 58 -2.98 -11.29 -3.96
CA LYS A 58 -3.16 -12.42 -4.90
C LYS A 58 -2.39 -12.25 -6.19
N ILE A 59 -2.23 -11.03 -6.68
CA ILE A 59 -1.39 -10.72 -7.85
C ILE A 59 0.08 -11.03 -7.53
N GLY A 60 0.54 -10.63 -6.35
CA GLY A 60 1.88 -10.91 -5.85
C GLY A 60 3.00 -10.14 -6.55
N TYR A 61 4.17 -10.14 -5.93
CA TYR A 61 5.40 -9.58 -6.52
C TYR A 61 5.96 -10.55 -7.58
N PRO A 62 6.50 -10.08 -8.72
CA PRO A 62 6.79 -8.69 -9.09
C PRO A 62 5.66 -7.95 -9.82
N ARG A 63 4.50 -8.57 -9.99
CA ARG A 63 3.39 -8.00 -10.78
C ARG A 63 2.70 -6.83 -10.08
N ASN A 64 2.67 -6.83 -8.75
CA ASN A 64 2.12 -5.74 -7.95
C ASN A 64 3.14 -4.62 -7.61
N ARG A 65 4.35 -4.64 -8.19
CA ARG A 65 5.44 -3.71 -7.81
C ARG A 65 5.06 -2.23 -7.94
N LEU A 66 4.21 -1.88 -8.92
CA LEU A 66 3.80 -0.50 -9.16
C LEU A 66 2.88 0.02 -8.05
N ALA A 67 2.23 -0.87 -7.29
CA ALA A 67 1.38 -0.50 -6.16
C ALA A 67 2.15 -0.30 -4.84
N ILE A 68 3.46 -0.56 -4.78
CA ILE A 68 4.26 -0.43 -3.54
C ILE A 68 4.11 0.98 -2.90
N PRO A 69 4.23 2.10 -3.64
CA PRO A 69 4.01 3.42 -3.05
C PRO A 69 2.62 3.55 -2.42
N CYS A 70 1.57 3.08 -3.10
CA CYS A 70 0.20 3.14 -2.59
C CYS A 70 -0.02 2.27 -1.34
N LEU A 71 0.68 1.13 -1.24
CA LEU A 71 0.64 0.29 -0.05
C LEU A 71 1.29 1.00 1.16
N ILE A 72 2.34 1.80 0.94
CA ILE A 72 2.99 2.59 2.00
C ILE A 72 2.14 3.83 2.36
N GLU A 73 1.41 4.42 1.40
CA GLU A 73 0.47 5.51 1.66
C GLU A 73 -0.67 5.09 2.62
N LEU A 74 -1.06 3.82 2.64
CA LEU A 74 -2.02 3.32 3.63
C LEU A 74 -1.53 3.46 5.08
N MET A 75 -0.23 3.65 5.31
CA MET A 75 0.32 3.85 6.66
C MET A 75 0.01 5.23 7.24
N GLN A 76 -0.65 6.14 6.50
CA GLN A 76 -1.16 7.40 7.05
C GLN A 76 -2.04 7.19 8.28
N ASP A 77 -2.79 6.09 8.32
CA ASP A 77 -3.55 5.67 9.50
C ASP A 77 -3.56 4.15 9.56
N MET A 78 -2.88 3.62 10.58
CA MET A 78 -2.70 2.19 10.79
C MET A 78 -4.03 1.43 11.03
N ASN A 79 -5.14 2.14 11.26
CA ASN A 79 -6.47 1.56 11.40
C ASN A 79 -7.23 1.46 10.07
N TRP A 80 -6.67 1.96 8.96
CA TRP A 80 -7.34 1.88 7.67
C TRP A 80 -7.50 0.43 7.19
N PRO A 81 -8.62 0.13 6.51
CA PRO A 81 -8.86 -1.19 5.95
C PRO A 81 -7.77 -1.57 4.97
N GLY A 82 -7.30 -2.82 5.07
CA GLY A 82 -6.24 -3.35 4.20
C GLY A 82 -4.82 -3.15 4.72
N VAL A 83 -4.57 -2.28 5.71
CA VAL A 83 -3.24 -2.06 6.31
C VAL A 83 -2.56 -3.38 6.74
N PRO A 84 -3.22 -4.30 7.47
CA PRO A 84 -2.58 -5.57 7.84
C PRO A 84 -2.13 -6.39 6.62
N THR A 85 -2.93 -6.43 5.55
CA THR A 85 -2.55 -7.16 4.33
C THR A 85 -1.48 -6.42 3.54
N ALA A 86 -1.48 -5.08 3.55
CA ALA A 86 -0.45 -4.27 2.90
C ALA A 86 0.91 -4.52 3.53
N ILE A 87 0.97 -4.59 4.87
CA ILE A 87 2.19 -4.94 5.62
C ILE A 87 2.68 -6.33 5.24
N GLU A 88 1.81 -7.34 5.14
CA GLU A 88 2.22 -8.70 4.73
C GLU A 88 2.78 -8.72 3.30
N ILE A 89 2.20 -7.94 2.37
CA ILE A 89 2.75 -7.79 1.01
C ILE A 89 4.15 -7.18 1.09
N LEU A 90 4.30 -6.03 1.75
CA LEU A 90 5.57 -5.30 1.85
C LEU A 90 6.65 -6.15 2.53
N LYS A 91 6.28 -6.95 3.53
CA LYS A 91 7.16 -7.88 4.24
C LYS A 91 7.66 -9.04 3.39
N SER A 92 6.89 -9.43 2.38
CA SER A 92 7.28 -10.50 1.44
C SER A 92 8.28 -10.03 0.36
N ILE A 93 8.50 -8.72 0.24
CA ILE A 93 9.36 -8.10 -0.76
C ILE A 93 10.73 -7.81 -0.14
N ASP A 94 11.79 -7.94 -0.93
CA ASP A 94 13.15 -7.64 -0.48
C ASP A 94 13.30 -6.18 -0.03
N LYS A 95 14.00 -5.96 1.09
CA LYS A 95 14.21 -4.63 1.67
C LYS A 95 14.82 -3.65 0.67
N SER A 96 15.75 -4.10 -0.17
CA SER A 96 16.40 -3.24 -1.16
C SER A 96 15.43 -2.65 -2.19
N VAL A 97 14.28 -3.31 -2.40
CA VAL A 97 13.19 -2.81 -3.25
C VAL A 97 12.29 -1.85 -2.48
N ILE A 98 12.00 -2.12 -1.20
CA ILE A 98 11.04 -1.35 -0.40
C ILE A 98 11.65 -0.03 0.13
N VAL A 99 12.92 -0.04 0.55
CA VAL A 99 13.56 1.11 1.21
C VAL A 99 13.48 2.40 0.38
N PRO A 100 13.78 2.43 -0.94
CA PRO A 100 13.64 3.66 -1.73
C PRO A 100 12.23 4.25 -1.69
N HIS A 101 11.19 3.40 -1.61
CA HIS A 101 9.81 3.85 -1.53
C HIS A 101 9.46 4.36 -0.13
N ILE A 102 9.99 3.74 0.93
CA ILE A 102 9.87 4.24 2.30
C ILE A 102 10.53 5.62 2.43
N GLU A 103 11.73 5.79 1.90
CA GLU A 103 12.44 7.08 1.91
C GLU A 103 11.62 8.18 1.24
N ALA A 104 11.09 7.90 0.04
CA ALA A 104 10.25 8.84 -0.69
C ALA A 104 8.96 9.19 0.08
N SER A 105 8.28 8.21 0.67
CA SER A 105 7.09 8.45 1.49
C SER A 105 7.39 9.23 2.77
N LEU A 106 8.54 8.99 3.40
CA LEU A 106 8.94 9.68 4.63
C LEU A 106 9.29 11.15 4.36
N ILE A 107 9.96 11.44 3.24
CA ILE A 107 10.21 12.82 2.78
C ILE A 107 8.89 13.53 2.55
N LYS A 108 7.98 12.93 1.77
CA LYS A 108 6.66 13.51 1.48
C LYS A 108 5.86 13.77 2.76
N ALA A 109 5.80 12.81 3.68
CA ALA A 109 5.11 12.97 4.96
C ALA A 109 5.69 14.13 5.79
N ALA A 110 7.02 14.32 5.78
CA ALA A 110 7.67 15.44 6.46
C ALA A 110 7.39 16.79 5.78
N GLU A 111 7.38 16.84 4.45
CA GLU A 111 7.00 18.03 3.67
C GLU A 111 5.55 18.46 3.92
N ASP A 112 4.66 17.48 4.10
CA ASP A 112 3.23 17.69 4.39
C ASP A 112 2.94 17.96 5.90
N ASP A 113 3.96 17.92 6.78
CA ASP A 113 3.84 17.92 8.26
C ASP A 113 2.86 16.84 8.78
N ASP A 114 2.76 15.71 8.06
CA ASP A 114 1.91 14.56 8.41
C ASP A 114 2.64 13.62 9.38
N ARG A 115 2.69 14.05 10.64
CA ARG A 115 3.37 13.34 11.73
C ARG A 115 2.73 12.00 12.06
N MET A 116 1.44 11.85 11.80
CA MET A 116 0.74 10.57 11.95
C MET A 116 1.25 9.56 10.94
N TRP A 117 1.41 9.99 9.67
CA TRP A 117 1.99 9.13 8.64
C TRP A 117 3.46 8.80 8.91
N ILE A 118 4.26 9.76 9.39
CA ILE A 118 5.63 9.49 9.83
C ILE A 118 5.66 8.38 10.90
N GLY A 119 4.77 8.44 11.90
CA GLY A 119 4.63 7.39 12.92
C GLY A 119 4.17 6.05 12.34
N GLY A 120 3.27 6.05 11.36
CA GLY A 120 2.87 4.84 10.65
C GLY A 120 4.02 4.21 9.83
N ILE A 121 4.82 5.04 9.16
CA ILE A 121 6.04 4.61 8.46
C ILE A 121 7.06 4.05 9.45
N GLN A 122 7.25 4.70 10.61
CA GLN A 122 8.11 4.18 11.68
C GLN A 122 7.66 2.79 12.11
N ARG A 123 6.36 2.58 12.30
CA ARG A 123 5.81 1.29 12.67
C ARG A 123 6.04 0.22 11.59
N LEU A 124 5.92 0.59 10.32
CA LEU A 124 6.24 -0.29 9.20
C LEU A 124 7.73 -0.69 9.21
N ILE A 125 8.64 0.27 9.36
CA ILE A 125 10.10 0.06 9.43
C ILE A 125 10.44 -0.93 10.55
N ASP A 126 9.84 -0.78 11.73
CA ASP A 126 10.03 -1.70 12.86
C ASP A 126 9.59 -3.15 12.51
N ILE A 127 8.41 -3.30 11.89
CA ILE A 127 7.87 -4.61 11.48
C ILE A 127 8.75 -5.28 10.44
N LEU A 128 9.27 -4.50 9.49
CA LEU A 128 10.17 -4.96 8.44
C LEU A 128 11.61 -5.13 8.93
N GLN A 129 11.91 -4.76 10.18
CA GLN A 129 13.26 -4.76 10.75
C GLN A 129 14.25 -3.95 9.90
N ILE A 130 13.79 -2.84 9.34
CA ILE A 130 14.63 -1.90 8.59
C ILE A 130 15.32 -0.98 9.60
N SER A 131 16.59 -0.73 9.40
CA SER A 131 17.45 0.09 10.25
C SER A 131 17.99 1.29 9.47
N GLU A 132 18.59 2.26 10.18
CA GLU A 132 19.31 3.38 9.56
C GLU A 132 20.37 2.93 8.54
N SER A 133 20.97 1.75 8.73
CA SER A 133 22.00 1.23 7.82
C SER A 133 21.45 0.71 6.49
N ASP A 134 20.15 0.43 6.44
CA ASP A 134 19.47 -0.01 5.21
C ASP A 134 19.10 1.18 4.31
N PHE A 135 19.02 2.39 4.86
CA PHE A 135 18.70 3.62 4.12
C PHE A 135 19.86 4.04 3.21
N HIS A 136 19.53 4.55 2.03
CA HIS A 136 20.48 5.21 1.12
C HIS A 136 20.88 6.58 1.67
N ASP A 137 19.92 7.30 2.26
CA ASP A 137 20.15 8.58 2.90
C ASP A 137 19.80 8.52 4.40
N LYS A 138 20.84 8.58 5.24
CA LYS A 138 20.71 8.55 6.69
C LYS A 138 20.05 9.81 7.25
N GLU A 139 20.08 10.93 6.52
CA GLU A 139 19.34 12.13 6.93
C GLU A 139 17.83 11.90 6.82
N VAL A 140 17.37 11.13 5.84
CA VAL A 140 15.95 10.75 5.69
C VAL A 140 15.50 9.91 6.90
N TYR A 141 16.32 8.98 7.39
CA TYR A 141 16.01 8.21 8.59
C TYR A 141 15.75 9.09 9.83
N LYS A 142 16.45 10.24 9.94
CA LYS A 142 16.27 11.16 11.07
C LYS A 142 14.90 11.86 11.07
N LEU A 143 14.18 11.88 9.94
CA LEU A 143 12.82 12.43 9.86
C LEU A 143 11.83 11.67 10.74
N LEU A 144 12.12 10.42 11.10
CA LEU A 144 11.30 9.64 12.06
C LEU A 144 11.15 10.35 13.42
N LYS A 145 12.08 11.25 13.78
CA LYS A 145 11.99 12.06 15.00
C LYS A 145 10.82 13.05 15.01
N LEU A 146 10.18 13.27 13.85
CA LEU A 146 9.01 14.13 13.70
C LEU A 146 7.69 13.38 14.01
N SER A 147 7.73 12.06 14.23
CA SER A 147 6.56 11.25 14.61
C SER A 147 5.84 11.81 15.85
N ASP A 148 4.50 11.70 15.88
CA ASP A 148 3.67 12.07 17.03
C ASP A 148 3.73 11.05 18.20
N TRP A 149 4.40 9.90 18.02
CA TRP A 149 4.52 8.81 19.01
C TRP A 149 5.90 8.18 18.99
#